data_AF-A0A438EYB2-F1
#
_entry.id   AF-A0A438EYB2-F1
#
_cell.length_a   1.000
_cell.length_b   1.000
_cell.length_c   1.000
_cell.angle_alpha   90.00
_cell.angle_beta   90.00
_cell.angle_gamma   90.00
#
_symmetry.space_group_name_H-M   'P 1'
#
loop_
_entity.id
_entity.type
_entity.pdbx_description
1 polymer ?
#
loop_
_entity_poly.entity_id
_entity_poly.type
_entity_poly.pdbx_seq_one_letter_code
_entity_poly.pdbx_strand_id
1 'polypeptide(L)'
;MQELHVTHCFFMLGVPHTLQVTAKFKCVVRVAAIVPWRAEDFCSPPGTYRTRLTLEDPTARIHAFVYAEDGFALAQFAQRCTWKRNKLLGIAESDDGNEINNAPRNPPWVQCCIKSYYLVKGDVWGSRTYRILAPGW
;
A
#
# COMPACT_ATOMS: atom_id res chain seq x y z
N MET A 1 -15.89 -9.65 16.95
CA MET A 1 -14.82 -8.98 16.17
C MET A 1 -13.87 -8.38 17.20
N GLN A 2 -12.66 -8.92 17.39
CA GLN A 2 -11.72 -8.38 18.38
C GLN A 2 -11.20 -7.03 17.88
N GLU A 3 -11.34 -5.99 18.70
CA GLU A 3 -10.71 -4.70 18.46
C GLU A 3 -9.19 -4.86 18.59
N LEU A 4 -8.49 -4.87 17.45
CA LEU A 4 -7.04 -4.84 17.43
C LEU A 4 -6.57 -3.43 17.81
N HIS A 5 -5.80 -3.32 18.90
CA HIS A 5 -5.12 -2.10 19.29
C HIS A 5 -4.20 -1.61 18.14
N VAL A 6 -4.25 -0.32 17.84
CA VAL A 6 -3.39 0.27 16.80
C VAL A 6 -2.04 0.62 17.42
N THR A 7 -1.00 -0.09 17.00
CA THR A 7 0.36 0.24 17.40
C THR A 7 0.86 1.39 16.53
N HIS A 8 1.23 2.51 17.15
CA HIS A 8 1.92 3.58 16.45
C HIS A 8 3.35 3.14 16.18
N CYS A 9 3.69 2.93 14.90
CA CYS A 9 5.03 2.57 14.48
C CYS A 9 5.69 3.78 13.85
N PHE A 10 6.72 4.31 14.51
CA PHE A 10 7.56 5.36 13.93
C PHE A 10 8.40 4.83 12.76
N PHE A 11 8.67 3.52 12.72
CA PHE A 11 9.46 2.84 11.69
C PHE A 11 8.82 1.50 11.28
N MET A 12 8.91 1.16 10.00
CA MET A 12 8.34 -0.05 9.39
C MET A 12 9.05 -1.34 9.80
N LEU A 13 10.28 -1.27 10.33
CA LEU A 13 10.99 -2.42 10.87
C LEU A 13 10.15 -3.19 11.90
N GLY A 14 9.34 -2.51 12.72
CA GLY A 14 8.49 -3.18 13.69
C GLY A 14 7.41 -4.08 13.09
N VAL A 15 7.01 -3.84 11.84
CA VAL A 15 5.86 -4.52 11.19
C VAL A 15 6.10 -6.02 10.96
N PRO A 16 7.22 -6.47 10.33
CA PRO A 16 7.49 -7.90 10.19
C PRO A 16 7.92 -8.58 11.50
N HIS A 17 8.43 -7.83 12.48
CA HIS A 17 8.97 -8.39 13.72
C HIS A 17 7.95 -8.49 14.87
N THR A 18 6.66 -8.30 14.62
CA THR A 18 5.64 -8.45 15.65
C THR A 18 5.43 -9.89 16.11
N LEU A 19 5.29 -10.07 17.42
CA LEU A 19 4.87 -11.33 18.05
C LEU A 19 3.38 -11.65 17.84
N GLN A 20 2.60 -10.69 17.34
CA GLN A 20 1.22 -10.90 16.93
C GLN A 20 1.15 -11.18 15.43
N VAL A 21 0.40 -12.23 15.05
CA VAL A 21 0.16 -12.57 13.64
C VAL A 21 -0.70 -11.50 12.96
N THR A 22 -1.77 -11.06 13.64
CA THR A 22 -2.70 -10.01 13.20
C THR A 22 -2.53 -8.77 14.07
N ALA A 23 -2.07 -7.68 13.48
CA ALA A 23 -1.82 -6.42 14.16
C ALA A 23 -2.16 -5.25 13.23
N LYS A 24 -2.38 -4.07 13.82
CA LYS A 24 -2.58 -2.81 13.10
C LYS A 24 -1.44 -1.85 13.42
N PHE A 25 -0.96 -1.17 12.40
CA PHE A 25 0.16 -0.24 12.48
C PHE A 25 -0.21 1.06 11.82
N LYS A 26 0.26 2.17 12.38
CA LYS A 26 0.22 3.47 11.72
C LYS A 26 1.66 3.87 11.40
N CYS A 27 1.97 4.05 10.11
CA CYS A 27 3.33 4.25 9.62
C CYS A 27 3.39 5.42 8.62
N VAL A 28 4.55 6.07 8.54
CA VAL A 28 4.89 7.03 7.48
C VAL A 28 5.80 6.33 6.48
N VAL A 29 5.36 6.22 5.23
CA VAL A 29 6.03 5.40 4.19
C VAL A 29 6.07 6.15 2.86
N ARG A 30 6.92 5.69 1.95
CA ARG A 30 6.89 6.00 0.52
C ARG A 30 6.37 4.81 -0.25
N VAL A 31 5.72 5.07 -1.39
CA VAL A 31 5.31 4.00 -2.31
C VAL A 31 6.38 3.87 -3.38
N ALA A 32 7.12 2.77 -3.33
CA ALA A 32 8.22 2.52 -4.23
C ALA A 32 7.78 1.88 -5.55
N ALA A 33 6.71 1.08 -5.50
CA ALA A 33 6.15 0.42 -6.67
C ALA A 33 4.67 0.09 -6.48
N ILE A 34 3.96 -0.03 -7.59
CA ILE A 34 2.55 -0.40 -7.67
C ILE A 34 2.42 -1.49 -8.72
N VAL A 35 1.74 -2.58 -8.36
CA VAL A 35 1.45 -3.71 -9.25
C VAL A 35 -0.04 -4.03 -9.20
N PRO A 36 -0.73 -4.14 -10.35
CA PRO A 36 -0.22 -3.89 -11.70
C PRO A 36 0.14 -2.40 -11.94
N TRP A 37 0.96 -2.15 -12.96
CA TRP A 37 1.47 -0.80 -13.26
C TRP A 37 0.43 0.08 -13.96
N ARG A 38 -0.39 -0.54 -14.83
CA ARG A 38 -1.40 0.14 -15.62
C ARG A 38 -2.72 0.19 -14.85
N ALA A 39 -3.40 1.33 -14.99
CA ALA A 39 -4.70 1.56 -14.39
C ALA A 39 -5.75 0.53 -14.83
N GLU A 40 -5.70 0.17 -16.12
CA GLU A 40 -6.60 -0.78 -16.77
C GLU A 40 -6.51 -2.20 -16.18
N ASP A 41 -5.30 -2.60 -15.78
CA ASP A 41 -5.01 -3.95 -15.29
C ASP A 41 -5.46 -4.17 -13.83
N PHE A 42 -5.87 -3.11 -13.12
CA PHE A 42 -6.30 -3.25 -11.72
C PHE A 42 -7.60 -4.04 -11.55
N CYS A 43 -8.39 -4.21 -12.61
CA CYS A 43 -9.61 -5.01 -12.60
C CYS A 43 -9.27 -6.48 -12.89
N SER A 44 -9.20 -7.32 -11.85
CA SER A 44 -9.17 -8.77 -12.04
C SER A 44 -10.60 -9.30 -12.26
N PRO A 45 -10.85 -10.21 -13.23
CA PRO A 45 -12.16 -10.85 -13.40
C PRO A 45 -12.41 -11.73 -12.16
N PRO A 46 -13.23 -11.29 -11.17
CA PRO A 46 -14.68 -11.08 -11.25
C PRO A 46 -15.13 -9.70 -10.71
N GLY A 47 -14.31 -8.65 -10.88
CA GLY A 47 -14.58 -7.30 -10.39
C GLY A 47 -13.95 -6.96 -9.03
N THR A 48 -13.14 -7.87 -8.48
CA THR A 48 -12.38 -7.62 -7.25
C THR A 48 -11.11 -6.83 -7.60
N TYR A 49 -11.11 -5.56 -7.24
CA TYR A 49 -9.93 -4.71 -7.42
C TYR A 49 -8.88 -5.00 -6.34
N ARG A 50 -7.71 -5.46 -6.77
CA ARG A 50 -6.58 -5.76 -5.89
C ARG A 50 -5.30 -5.15 -6.45
N THR A 51 -4.76 -4.19 -5.72
CA THR A 51 -3.47 -3.55 -6.04
C THR A 51 -2.43 -3.95 -4.99
N ARG A 52 -1.24 -4.33 -5.41
CA ARG A 52 -0.08 -4.54 -4.54
C ARG A 52 0.81 -3.32 -4.55
N LEU A 53 0.98 -2.70 -3.39
CA LEU A 53 1.91 -1.60 -3.17
C LEU A 53 3.18 -2.14 -2.51
N THR A 54 4.32 -1.63 -2.96
CA THR A 54 5.59 -1.77 -2.26
C THR A 54 5.79 -0.52 -1.42
N LEU A 55 5.69 -0.68 -0.11
CA LEU A 55 5.86 0.40 0.87
C LEU A 55 7.27 0.35 1.42
N GLU A 56 7.91 1.50 1.55
CA GLU A 56 9.25 1.62 2.12
C GLU A 56 9.37 2.78 3.08
N ASP A 57 10.23 2.61 4.06
CA ASP A 57 10.83 3.68 4.85
C ASP A 57 12.35 3.41 4.96
N PRO A 58 13.14 4.22 5.70
CA PRO A 58 14.57 3.97 5.80
C PRO A 58 14.94 2.64 6.48
N THR A 59 13.98 1.94 7.08
CA THR A 59 14.20 0.78 7.95
C THR A 59 13.71 -0.53 7.35
N ALA A 60 12.69 -0.51 6.48
CA ALA A 60 12.18 -1.71 5.84
C ALA A 60 11.40 -1.42 4.55
N ARG A 61 11.24 -2.48 3.75
CA ARG A 61 10.37 -2.51 2.58
C ARG A 61 9.43 -3.71 2.66
N ILE A 62 8.13 -3.49 2.48
CA ILE A 62 7.11 -4.56 2.52
C ILE A 62 6.16 -4.47 1.33
N HIS A 63 5.46 -5.57 1.05
CA HIS A 63 4.34 -5.60 0.12
C HIS A 63 3.00 -5.57 0.87
N ALA A 64 2.13 -4.64 0.49
CA ALA A 64 0.79 -4.52 1.06
C ALA A 64 -0.27 -4.48 -0.05
N PHE A 65 -1.42 -5.10 0.21
CA PHE A 65 -2.55 -5.09 -0.71
C PHE A 65 -3.54 -3.97 -0.39
N VAL A 66 -4.08 -3.36 -1.43
CA VAL A 66 -5.23 -2.45 -1.38
C VAL A 66 -6.39 -3.16 -2.07
N TYR A 67 -7.50 -3.30 -1.36
CA TYR A 67 -8.76 -3.85 -1.88
C TYR A 67 -9.76 -2.70 -2.09
N ALA A 68 -10.59 -2.77 -3.13
CA ALA A 68 -11.58 -1.72 -3.42
C ALA A 68 -12.50 -1.38 -2.25
N GLU A 69 -12.91 -2.39 -1.47
CA GLU A 69 -13.84 -2.23 -0.35
C GLU A 69 -13.24 -1.44 0.83
N ASP A 70 -11.95 -1.59 1.10
CA ASP A 70 -11.26 -0.99 2.25
C ASP A 70 -10.43 0.26 1.89
N GLY A 71 -10.35 0.58 0.59
CA GLY A 71 -9.39 1.51 0.02
C GLY A 71 -10.00 2.71 -0.69
N PHE A 72 -11.21 3.14 -0.33
CA PHE A 72 -11.99 4.13 -1.10
C PHE A 72 -11.21 5.41 -1.49
N ALA A 73 -10.22 5.83 -0.70
CA ALA A 73 -9.23 6.81 -1.12
C ALA A 73 -8.16 6.20 -2.04
N LEU A 74 -7.25 5.35 -1.53
CA LEU A 74 -6.06 4.87 -2.26
C LEU A 74 -6.36 4.04 -3.53
N ALA A 75 -7.46 3.31 -3.56
CA ALA A 75 -7.94 2.57 -4.73
C ALA A 75 -8.44 3.53 -5.83
N GLN A 76 -9.19 4.59 -5.49
CA GLN A 76 -9.48 5.66 -6.45
C GLN A 76 -8.21 6.44 -6.85
N PHE A 77 -7.20 6.55 -5.96
CA PHE A 77 -5.90 7.15 -6.29
C PHE A 77 -5.12 6.35 -7.33
N ALA A 78 -5.07 5.01 -7.25
CA ALA A 78 -4.28 4.22 -8.19
C ALA A 78 -5.02 3.94 -9.51
N GLN A 79 -6.34 3.78 -9.46
CA GLN A 79 -7.08 3.03 -10.48
C GLN A 79 -7.78 3.88 -11.55
N ARG A 80 -8.12 5.13 -11.24
CA ARG A 80 -8.91 5.99 -12.15
C ARG A 80 -8.16 7.20 -12.67
N CYS A 81 -6.96 7.46 -12.15
CA CYS A 81 -6.21 8.68 -12.40
C CYS A 81 -4.71 8.40 -12.45
N THR A 82 -4.16 8.25 -13.66
CA THR A 82 -2.71 8.12 -13.91
C THR A 82 -1.91 9.20 -13.17
N TRP A 83 -2.40 10.44 -13.15
CA TRP A 83 -1.77 11.55 -12.43
C TRP A 83 -1.65 11.31 -10.90
N LYS A 84 -2.65 10.69 -10.27
CA LYS A 84 -2.64 10.38 -8.83
C LYS A 84 -1.62 9.29 -8.51
N ARG A 85 -1.53 8.26 -9.36
CA ARG A 85 -0.49 7.24 -9.32
C ARG A 85 0.90 7.88 -9.46
N ASN A 86 1.07 8.76 -10.44
CA ASN A 86 2.34 9.42 -10.73
C ASN A 86 2.80 10.28 -9.57
N LYS A 87 1.91 11.06 -8.95
CA LYS A 87 2.22 11.78 -7.71
C LYS A 87 2.64 10.86 -6.57
N LEU A 88 1.95 9.74 -6.38
CA LEU A 88 2.26 8.80 -5.30
C LEU A 88 3.63 8.12 -5.50
N LEU A 89 4.01 7.88 -6.75
CA LEU A 89 5.30 7.33 -7.16
C LEU A 89 6.39 8.39 -7.33
N GLY A 90 6.04 9.68 -7.22
CA GLY A 90 6.93 10.80 -7.45
C GLY A 90 7.49 10.86 -8.87
N ILE A 91 6.69 10.46 -9.87
CA ILE A 91 7.05 10.52 -11.30
C ILE A 91 6.90 11.97 -11.74
N ALA A 92 7.95 12.51 -12.37
CA ALA A 92 7.92 13.84 -12.94
C ALA A 92 7.04 13.85 -14.20
N GLU A 93 6.19 14.87 -14.31
CA GLU A 93 5.30 15.12 -15.44
C GLU A 93 5.72 16.43 -16.11
N SER A 94 5.66 16.49 -17.44
CA SER A 94 5.84 17.73 -18.22
C SER A 94 4.60 18.62 -18.11
N ASP A 95 4.69 19.86 -18.60
CA ASP A 95 3.56 20.80 -18.64
C ASP A 95 2.36 20.24 -19.44
N ASP A 96 2.62 19.36 -20.42
CA ASP A 96 1.59 18.66 -21.20
C ASP A 96 1.00 17.44 -20.48
N GLY A 97 1.42 17.16 -19.24
CA GLY A 97 0.95 16.02 -18.43
C GLY A 97 1.57 14.68 -18.80
N ASN A 98 2.61 14.66 -19.63
CA ASN A 98 3.31 13.44 -20.04
C ASN A 98 4.43 13.08 -19.05
N GLU A 99 4.66 11.80 -18.80
CA GLU A 99 5.75 11.33 -17.92
C GLU A 99 7.12 11.70 -18.52
N ILE A 100 7.97 12.36 -17.73
CA ILE A 100 9.34 12.68 -18.15
C ILE A 100 10.22 11.44 -17.95
N ASN A 101 10.61 10.82 -19.05
CA ASN A 101 11.49 9.66 -19.04
C ASN A 101 12.84 9.99 -18.38
N ASN A 102 13.35 9.04 -17.57
CA ASN A 102 14.62 9.14 -16.86
C ASN A 102 14.74 10.25 -15.81
N ALA A 103 13.66 10.97 -15.50
CA ALA A 103 13.65 11.87 -14.35
C ALA A 103 13.75 11.08 -13.03
N PRO A 104 14.53 11.55 -12.04
CA PRO A 104 14.60 10.88 -10.75
C PRO A 104 13.23 10.89 -10.07
N ARG A 105 12.80 9.73 -9.58
CA ARG A 105 11.55 9.65 -8.79
C ARG A 105 11.77 10.22 -7.40
N ASN A 106 10.83 11.02 -6.93
CA ASN A 106 10.82 11.53 -5.56
C ASN A 106 9.44 11.30 -4.90
N PRO A 107 9.12 10.05 -4.53
CA PRO A 107 7.83 9.73 -3.95
C PRO A 107 7.62 10.45 -2.61
N PRO A 108 6.43 11.04 -2.37
CA PRO A 108 6.14 11.73 -1.12
C PRO A 108 6.06 10.74 0.05
N TRP A 109 6.33 11.24 1.24
CA TRP A 109 6.01 10.53 2.48
C TRP A 109 4.51 10.60 2.75
N VAL A 110 3.89 9.44 2.91
CA VAL A 110 2.45 9.32 3.20
C VAL A 110 2.25 8.56 4.50
N GLN A 111 1.35 9.05 5.33
CA GLN A 111 0.90 8.33 6.52
C GLN A 111 -0.19 7.34 6.12
N CYS A 112 -0.06 6.07 6.49
CA CYS A 112 -1.06 5.05 6.23
C CYS A 112 -1.22 4.08 7.40
N CYS A 113 -2.37 3.40 7.44
CA CYS A 113 -2.64 2.34 8.40
C CYS A 113 -2.47 0.98 7.72
N ILE A 114 -1.64 0.12 8.27
CA ILE A 114 -1.33 -1.21 7.75
C ILE A 114 -1.90 -2.25 8.71
N LYS A 115 -2.57 -3.27 8.18
CA LYS A 115 -3.06 -4.41 8.96
C LYS A 115 -2.42 -5.69 8.46
N SER A 116 -1.81 -6.48 9.35
CA SER A 116 -1.38 -7.84 9.04
C SER A 116 -2.55 -8.82 9.18
N TYR A 117 -2.57 -9.80 8.28
CA TYR A 117 -3.53 -10.91 8.29
C TYR A 117 -2.87 -12.16 7.69
N TYR A 118 -3.45 -13.33 7.92
CA TYR A 118 -2.96 -14.59 7.36
C TYR A 118 -4.03 -15.17 6.44
N LEU A 119 -3.60 -15.89 5.39
CA LEU A 119 -4.51 -16.49 4.41
C LEU A 119 -4.85 -17.94 4.77
N VAL A 120 -3.90 -18.66 5.38
CA VAL A 120 -3.99 -20.10 5.64
C VAL A 120 -3.94 -20.32 7.15
N LYS A 121 -5.00 -20.90 7.73
CA LYS A 121 -5.07 -21.21 9.16
C LYS A 121 -3.98 -22.18 9.63
N GLY A 122 -3.56 -23.11 8.76
CA GLY A 122 -2.50 -24.09 9.06
C GLY A 122 -1.09 -23.52 8.98
N ASP A 123 -0.92 -22.32 8.42
CA ASP A 123 0.37 -21.65 8.29
C ASP A 123 0.20 -20.14 8.52
N VAL A 124 -0.11 -19.79 9.76
CA VAL A 124 -0.45 -18.40 10.12
C VAL A 124 0.72 -17.43 9.92
N TRP A 125 1.96 -17.89 10.07
CA TRP A 125 3.16 -17.06 9.94
C TRP A 125 3.68 -17.01 8.50
N GLY A 126 3.71 -18.14 7.79
CA GLY A 126 4.18 -18.19 6.40
C GLY A 126 3.17 -17.58 5.42
N SER A 127 1.87 -17.66 5.73
CA SER A 127 0.82 -16.98 4.93
C SER A 127 0.50 -15.56 5.40
N ARG A 128 1.32 -14.99 6.31
CA ARG A 128 1.14 -13.63 6.80
C ARG A 128 1.40 -12.61 5.70
N THR A 129 0.45 -11.72 5.50
CA THR A 129 0.47 -10.66 4.50
C THR A 129 -0.13 -9.38 5.07
N TYR A 130 -0.04 -8.29 4.31
CA TYR A 130 -0.39 -6.95 4.76
C TYR A 130 -1.42 -6.31 3.85
N ARG A 131 -2.30 -5.50 4.43
CA ARG A 131 -3.23 -4.65 3.69
C ARG A 131 -3.22 -3.23 4.21
N ILE A 132 -3.50 -2.26 3.34
CA ILE A 132 -3.72 -0.88 3.75
C ILE A 132 -5.19 -0.69 4.14
N LEU A 133 -5.44 0.10 5.18
CA LEU A 133 -6.76 0.53 5.63
C LEU A 133 -7.01 1.99 5.22
N ALA A 134 -8.24 2.34 4.82
CA ALA A 134 -8.63 3.72 4.55
C ALA A 134 -8.48 4.64 5.79
N PRO A 135 -8.24 5.94 5.60
CA PRO A 135 -8.30 6.92 6.69
C PRO A 135 -9.76 7.12 7.14
N GLY A 136 -10.04 6.93 8.43
CA GLY A 136 -11.40 7.06 9.00
C GLY A 136 -11.77 6.03 10.07
N TRP A 137 -10.78 5.35 10.67
CA TRP A 137 -10.95 4.38 11.75
C TRP A 137 -10.23 4.87 12.99
#